data_AF-A0A8S4S5S0-F1
#
_entry.id   AF-A0A8S4S5S0-F1
#
_cell.length_a   1.000
_cell.length_b   1.000
_cell.length_c   1.000
_cell.angle_alpha   90.00
_cell.angle_beta   90.00
_cell.angle_gamma   90.00
#
_symmetry.space_group_name_H-M   'P 1'
#
loop_
_entity.id
_entity.type
_entity.pdbx_description
1 polymer ?
#
loop_
_entity_poly.entity_id
_entity_poly.type
_entity_poly.pdbx_seq_one_letter_code
_entity_poly.pdbx_strand_id
1 'polypeptide(L)'
;MTYGFATWAMGFKGRLRVTGRAKERAILGVSPRDQIRNEETRRRTGVTNIALRVLQLLWQWAAHITRRTDGRWGSKVLEWQPRTGKRNVGRPPSRLTDDIKRVAGSRWKLAAQNRGVWNSLQKTYVQQSVDDDEIV
;
A
#
# COMPACT_ATOMS: atom_id res chain seq x y z
N MET A 1 -5.43 -12.28 -9.96
CA MET A 1 -5.65 -10.85 -9.68
C MET A 1 -6.47 -10.74 -8.41
N THR A 2 -5.86 -10.37 -7.28
CA THR A 2 -6.49 -10.40 -5.96
C THR A 2 -7.42 -9.20 -5.74
N TYR A 3 -8.72 -9.46 -5.78
CA TYR A 3 -9.84 -8.55 -5.51
C TYR A 3 -9.67 -7.69 -4.23
N GLY A 4 -8.90 -8.15 -3.25
CA GLY A 4 -8.70 -7.46 -1.98
C GLY A 4 -7.97 -6.11 -2.05
N PHE A 5 -7.15 -5.86 -3.08
CA PHE A 5 -6.21 -4.73 -3.13
C PHE A 5 -6.87 -3.35 -3.12
N ALA A 6 -8.07 -3.22 -3.71
CA ALA A 6 -8.81 -1.95 -3.75
C ALA A 6 -9.36 -1.51 -2.38
N THR A 7 -9.39 -2.43 -1.41
CA THR A 7 -9.86 -2.21 -0.04
C THR A 7 -8.73 -1.87 0.93
N TRP A 8 -7.49 -1.87 0.46
CA TRP A 8 -6.33 -1.67 1.33
C TRP A 8 -6.19 -0.18 1.61
N ALA A 9 -6.70 0.23 2.76
CA ALA A 9 -6.22 1.43 3.44
C ALA A 9 -4.87 1.16 4.10
N MET A 10 -4.16 2.22 4.48
CA MET A 10 -2.89 2.15 5.23
C MET A 10 -2.92 1.22 6.46
N GLY A 11 -4.09 0.96 7.06
CA GLY A 11 -4.23 0.05 8.21
C GLY A 11 -3.81 -1.42 7.98
N PHE A 12 -3.56 -1.84 6.73
CA PHE A 12 -3.04 -3.19 6.44
C PHE A 12 -1.52 -3.32 6.61
N LYS A 13 -0.77 -2.20 6.62
CA LYS A 13 0.70 -2.17 6.71
C LYS A 13 1.22 -2.88 7.96
N GLY A 14 0.59 -2.67 9.12
CA GLY A 14 0.99 -3.32 10.37
C GLY A 14 0.95 -4.85 10.29
N ARG A 15 -0.07 -5.41 9.64
CA ARG A 15 -0.20 -6.86 9.43
C ARG A 15 0.89 -7.40 8.50
N LEU A 16 1.22 -6.67 7.43
CA LEU A 16 2.34 -7.00 6.55
C LEU A 16 3.68 -6.93 7.26
N ARG A 17 3.86 -5.95 8.14
CA ARG A 17 5.08 -5.80 8.94
C ARG A 17 5.27 -7.02 9.84
N VAL A 18 4.25 -7.40 10.62
CA VAL A 18 4.31 -8.56 11.53
C VAL A 18 4.57 -9.86 10.76
N THR A 19 3.80 -10.11 9.69
CA THR A 19 3.98 -11.31 8.87
C THR A 19 5.32 -11.34 8.15
N GLY A 20 5.81 -10.18 7.69
CA GLY A 20 7.16 -10.02 7.13
C GLY A 20 8.24 -10.37 8.15
N ARG A 21 8.13 -9.89 9.39
CA ARG A 21 9.08 -10.21 10.46
C ARG A 21 9.11 -11.69 10.82
N ALA A 22 7.93 -12.32 10.91
CA ALA A 22 7.84 -13.74 11.18
C ALA A 22 8.55 -14.55 10.07
N LYS A 23 8.38 -14.16 8.81
CA LYS A 23 9.04 -14.80 7.68
C LYS A 23 10.56 -14.56 7.64
N GLU A 24 11.02 -13.33 7.90
CA GLU A 24 12.44 -13.01 8.01
C GLU A 24 13.14 -13.90 9.05
N ARG A 25 12.50 -14.09 10.22
CA ARG A 25 13.02 -14.97 11.27
C ARG A 25 13.02 -16.44 10.86
N ALA A 26 11.96 -16.91 10.20
CA ALA A 26 11.87 -18.28 9.74
C ALA A 26 12.97 -18.62 8.71
N ILE A 27 13.28 -17.70 7.80
CA ILE A 27 14.36 -17.87 6.81
C ILE A 27 15.72 -18.02 7.48
N LEU A 28 15.96 -17.27 8.56
CA LEU A 28 17.22 -17.33 9.31
C LEU A 28 17.23 -18.43 10.40
N GLY A 29 16.14 -19.17 10.59
CA GLY A 29 16.02 -20.16 11.66
C GLY A 29 16.05 -19.57 13.08
N VAL A 30 15.71 -18.29 13.23
CA VAL A 30 15.83 -17.55 14.51
C VAL A 30 14.54 -17.67 15.33
N SER A 31 14.69 -18.10 16.57
CA SER A 31 13.62 -18.17 17.57
C SER A 31 13.46 -16.83 18.29
N PRO A 32 12.26 -16.49 18.80
CA PRO A 32 12.08 -15.37 19.73
C PRO A 32 12.99 -15.45 20.97
N ARG A 33 13.43 -16.65 21.36
CA ARG A 33 14.35 -16.89 22.49
C ARG A 33 15.75 -16.37 22.27
N ASP A 34 16.17 -16.24 21.00
CA ASP A 34 17.52 -15.77 20.66
C ASP A 34 17.66 -14.26 20.91
N GLN A 35 16.56 -13.56 21.22
CA GLN A 35 16.50 -12.12 21.52
C GLN A 35 17.25 -11.24 20.50
N ILE A 36 17.33 -11.70 19.26
CA ILE A 36 18.02 -10.98 18.19
C ILE A 36 17.21 -9.74 17.81
N ARG A 37 17.89 -8.59 17.78
CA ARG A 37 17.30 -7.32 17.37
C ARG A 37 16.75 -7.41 15.94
N ASN A 38 15.62 -6.72 15.71
CA ASN A 38 14.98 -6.67 14.39
C ASN A 38 15.89 -6.03 13.32
N GLU A 39 16.78 -5.11 13.73
CA GLU A 39 17.78 -4.48 12.86
C GLU A 39 18.81 -5.49 12.37
N GLU A 40 19.30 -6.35 13.25
CA GLU A 40 20.25 -7.41 12.90
C GLU A 40 19.64 -8.42 11.93
N THR A 41 18.39 -8.80 12.18
CA THR A 41 17.61 -9.68 11.28
C THR A 41 17.50 -9.07 9.87
N ARG A 42 17.30 -7.74 9.77
CA ARG A 42 17.29 -7.02 8.48
C ARG A 42 18.65 -6.96 7.82
N ARG A 43 19.70 -6.69 8.59
CA ARG A 43 21.08 -6.64 8.08
C ARG A 43 21.46 -7.96 7.44
N ARG A 44 21.10 -9.08 8.07
CA ARG A 44 21.38 -10.44 7.57
C ARG A 44 20.56 -10.82 6.33
N THR A 45 19.28 -10.45 6.28
CA THR A 45 18.40 -10.82 5.16
C THR A 45 18.54 -9.90 3.96
N GLY A 46 18.93 -8.64 4.14
CA GLY A 46 18.99 -7.64 3.07
C GLY A 46 17.63 -7.33 2.42
N VAL A 47 16.53 -7.82 2.99
CA VAL A 47 15.20 -7.74 2.39
C VAL A 47 14.68 -6.30 2.46
N THR A 48 14.32 -5.75 1.28
CA THR A 48 13.64 -4.45 1.19
C THR A 48 12.33 -4.50 1.96
N ASN A 49 12.02 -3.42 2.68
CA ASN A 49 10.79 -3.35 3.49
C ASN A 49 9.55 -3.69 2.62
N ILE A 50 8.95 -4.86 2.91
CA ILE A 50 7.85 -5.45 2.15
C ILE A 50 6.66 -4.49 2.10
N ALA A 51 6.40 -3.76 3.19
CA ALA A 51 5.32 -2.78 3.23
C ALA A 51 5.56 -1.65 2.22
N LEU A 52 6.78 -1.12 2.12
CA LEU A 52 7.12 -0.09 1.13
C LEU A 52 6.98 -0.63 -0.29
N ARG A 53 7.43 -1.87 -0.54
CA ARG A 53 7.30 -2.50 -1.86
C ARG A 53 5.83 -2.67 -2.25
N VAL A 54 4.99 -3.09 -1.32
CA VAL A 54 3.54 -3.22 -1.54
C VAL A 54 2.91 -1.85 -1.85
N LEU A 55 3.29 -0.78 -1.15
CA LEU A 55 2.78 0.58 -1.41
C LEU A 55 3.17 1.08 -2.79
N GLN A 56 4.41 0.84 -3.21
CA GLN A 56 4.86 1.15 -4.56
C GLN A 56 4.04 0.40 -5.62
N LEU A 57 3.78 -0.90 -5.40
CA LEU A 57 2.97 -1.71 -6.31
C LEU A 57 1.51 -1.24 -6.34
N LEU A 58 0.93 -0.84 -5.20
CA LEU A 58 -0.39 -0.22 -5.12
C LEU A 58 -0.47 1.05 -5.97
N TRP A 59 0.54 1.92 -5.86
CA TRP A 59 0.63 3.17 -6.62
C TRP A 59 0.74 2.90 -8.14
N GLN A 60 1.61 1.97 -8.54
CA GLN A 60 1.76 1.58 -9.95
C GLN A 60 0.49 0.92 -10.50
N TRP A 61 -0.15 0.06 -9.70
CA TRP A 61 -1.39 -0.60 -10.05
C TRP A 61 -2.51 0.41 -10.28
N ALA A 62 -2.66 1.41 -9.40
CA ALA A 62 -3.68 2.44 -9.55
C ALA A 62 -3.56 3.17 -10.90
N ALA A 63 -2.35 3.63 -11.27
CA ALA A 63 -2.17 4.24 -12.58
C ALA A 63 -2.33 3.27 -13.75
N HIS A 64 -1.95 2.02 -13.57
CA HIS A 64 -2.13 1.01 -14.61
C HIS A 64 -3.61 0.73 -14.88
N ILE A 65 -4.44 0.71 -13.82
CA ILE A 65 -5.89 0.57 -13.95
C ILE A 65 -6.52 1.82 -14.58
N THR A 66 -6.13 3.03 -14.18
CA THR A 66 -6.71 4.26 -14.78
C THR A 66 -6.36 4.43 -16.26
N ARG A 67 -5.21 3.90 -16.69
CA ARG A 67 -4.78 3.91 -18.11
C ARG A 67 -5.41 2.81 -18.94
N ARG A 68 -6.01 1.80 -18.30
CA ARG A 68 -6.70 0.72 -19.01
C ARG A 68 -8.11 1.17 -19.42
N THR A 69 -8.43 0.92 -20.69
CA THR A 69 -9.73 1.22 -21.32
C THR A 69 -10.56 -0.04 -21.58
N ASP A 70 -10.10 -1.21 -21.12
CA ASP A 70 -10.65 -2.54 -21.44
C ASP A 70 -11.98 -2.88 -20.72
N GLY A 71 -12.63 -1.91 -20.07
CA GLY A 71 -13.93 -2.08 -19.42
C GLY A 71 -13.96 -3.09 -18.26
N ARG A 72 -12.79 -3.59 -17.84
CA ARG A 72 -12.68 -4.62 -16.79
C ARG A 72 -13.06 -4.08 -15.42
N TRP A 73 -13.36 -5.01 -14.52
CA TRP A 73 -13.82 -4.72 -13.17
C TRP A 73 -12.84 -3.85 -12.36
N GLY A 74 -11.55 -3.85 -12.67
CA GLY A 74 -10.55 -3.03 -11.98
C GLY A 74 -10.89 -1.54 -11.96
N SER A 75 -11.31 -0.98 -13.11
CA SER A 75 -11.70 0.44 -13.20
C SER A 75 -12.97 0.70 -12.40
N LYS A 76 -13.96 -0.20 -12.49
CA LYS A 76 -15.20 -0.13 -11.71
C LYS A 76 -14.93 -0.17 -10.21
N VAL A 77 -14.05 -1.05 -9.76
CA VAL A 77 -13.68 -1.22 -8.36
C VAL A 77 -12.96 0.00 -7.80
N LEU A 78 -12.09 0.62 -8.60
CA LEU A 78 -11.37 1.84 -8.23
C LEU A 78 -12.30 3.06 -8.15
N GLU A 79 -13.31 3.12 -9.01
CA GLU A 79 -14.34 4.17 -9.02
C GLU A 79 -15.49 3.90 -8.04
N TRP A 80 -15.61 2.67 -7.56
CA TRP A 80 -16.76 2.23 -6.78
C TRP A 80 -16.88 3.03 -5.47
N GLN A 81 -17.87 3.91 -5.40
CA GLN A 81 -18.26 4.66 -4.20
C GLN A 81 -19.73 4.38 -3.91
N PRO A 82 -20.12 3.95 -2.68
CA PRO A 82 -21.51 3.84 -2.33
C PRO A 82 -22.13 5.24 -2.42
N ARG A 83 -23.15 5.38 -3.27
CA ARG A 83 -23.81 6.66 -3.55
C ARG A 83 -24.58 7.23 -2.36
N THR A 84 -24.86 6.42 -1.33
CA THR A 84 -25.87 6.76 -0.32
C THR A 84 -25.53 6.36 1.13
N GLY A 85 -24.33 5.87 1.45
CA GLY A 85 -24.16 5.13 2.71
C GLY A 85 -22.85 5.38 3.45
N LYS A 86 -22.99 5.65 4.76
CA LYS A 86 -21.97 5.31 5.77
C LYS A 86 -21.53 3.86 5.55
N ARG A 87 -20.23 3.58 5.69
CA ARG A 87 -19.73 2.20 5.58
C ARG A 87 -20.21 1.38 6.76
N ASN A 88 -20.46 0.08 6.51
CA ASN A 88 -20.75 -0.86 7.59
C ASN A 88 -19.63 -0.86 8.64
N VAL A 89 -20.02 -1.00 9.90
CA VAL A 89 -19.11 -1.10 11.05
C VAL A 89 -18.10 -2.22 10.80
N GLY A 90 -16.82 -1.94 11.05
CA GLY A 90 -15.71 -2.90 10.87
C GLY A 90 -14.94 -2.81 9.55
N ARG A 91 -15.42 -2.05 8.54
CA ARG A 91 -14.63 -1.78 7.32
C ARG A 91 -13.74 -0.54 7.52
N PRO A 92 -12.47 -0.55 7.09
CA PRO A 92 -11.61 0.62 7.19
C PRO A 92 -12.29 1.87 6.60
N PRO A 93 -12.23 3.02 7.30
CA PRO A 93 -12.90 4.24 6.85
C PRO A 93 -12.29 4.75 5.53
N SER A 94 -10.96 4.76 5.43
CA SER A 94 -10.19 5.21 4.28
C SER A 94 -10.08 4.18 3.16
N ARG A 95 -9.77 4.64 1.95
CA ARG A 95 -9.49 3.84 0.76
C ARG A 95 -8.12 4.16 0.23
N LEU A 96 -7.57 3.25 -0.57
CA LEU A 96 -6.42 3.56 -1.43
C LEU A 96 -6.65 4.82 -2.27
N THR A 97 -7.86 5.03 -2.80
CA THR A 97 -8.18 6.24 -3.56
C THR A 97 -8.15 7.52 -2.73
N ASP A 98 -8.43 7.45 -1.44
CA ASP A 98 -8.32 8.59 -0.53
C ASP A 98 -6.84 8.89 -0.25
N ASP A 99 -6.03 7.86 -0.05
CA ASP A 99 -4.57 7.99 0.11
C ASP A 99 -3.92 8.56 -1.16
N ILE A 100 -4.39 8.15 -2.35
CA ILE A 100 -3.94 8.70 -3.63
C ILE A 100 -4.36 10.17 -3.79
N LYS A 101 -5.62 10.51 -3.47
CA LYS A 101 -6.12 11.89 -3.55
C LYS A 101 -5.36 12.82 -2.60
N ARG A 102 -4.91 12.32 -1.44
CA ARG A 102 -4.08 13.07 -0.49
C ARG A 102 -2.74 13.50 -1.11
N VAL A 103 -2.15 12.67 -1.99
CA VAL A 103 -0.84 12.97 -2.62
C VAL A 103 -0.98 13.65 -3.98
N ALA A 104 -1.82 13.12 -4.86
CA ALA A 104 -1.95 13.55 -6.26
C ALA A 104 -3.15 14.48 -6.51
N GLY A 105 -3.90 14.82 -5.47
CA GLY A 105 -5.07 15.70 -5.52
C GLY A 105 -6.33 15.06 -6.09
N SER A 106 -7.41 15.85 -6.21
CA SER A 106 -8.69 15.40 -6.74
C SER A 106 -8.63 14.95 -8.21
N ARG A 107 -7.73 15.56 -9.00
CA ARG A 107 -7.47 15.27 -10.41
C ARG A 107 -6.41 14.19 -10.64
N TRP A 108 -6.12 13.36 -9.63
CA TRP A 108 -5.08 12.33 -9.70
C TRP A 108 -5.20 11.38 -10.90
N LYS A 109 -6.40 11.14 -11.44
CA LYS A 109 -6.58 10.32 -12.65
C LYS A 109 -5.88 10.91 -13.88
N LEU A 110 -5.86 12.24 -14.01
CA LEU A 110 -5.12 12.94 -15.06
C LEU A 110 -3.60 12.83 -14.81
N ALA A 111 -3.17 13.02 -13.56
CA ALA A 111 -1.77 12.83 -13.18
C ALA A 111 -1.29 11.39 -13.45
N ALA A 112 -2.15 10.40 -13.24
CA ALA A 112 -1.88 8.99 -13.48
C ALA A 112 -1.74 8.61 -14.97
N GLN A 113 -2.27 9.44 -15.90
CA GLN A 113 -2.03 9.26 -17.33
C GLN A 113 -0.57 9.58 -17.69
N ASN A 114 0.00 10.62 -17.07
CA ASN A 114 1.38 11.00 -17.28
C ASN A 114 2.33 10.15 -16.40
N ARG A 115 3.07 9.24 -17.02
CA ARG A 115 4.02 8.35 -16.32
C ARG A 115 5.09 9.10 -15.54
N GLY A 116 5.60 10.21 -16.07
CA GLY A 116 6.67 10.99 -15.43
C GLY A 116 6.19 11.62 -14.13
N VAL A 117 5.04 12.31 -14.20
CA VAL A 117 4.40 12.92 -13.03
C VAL A 117 3.97 11.86 -12.01
N TRP A 118 3.43 10.74 -12.47
CA TRP A 118 3.02 9.67 -11.56
C TRP A 118 4.18 9.03 -10.82
N ASN A 119 5.32 8.82 -11.49
CA ASN A 119 6.51 8.24 -10.88
C ASN A 119 7.19 9.22 -9.91
N SER A 120 7.15 10.53 -10.16
CA SER A 120 7.72 11.51 -9.23
C SER A 120 6.95 11.56 -7.90
N LEU A 121 5.61 11.48 -7.97
CA LEU A 121 4.72 11.45 -6.80
C LEU A 121 4.78 10.13 -6.01
N GLN A 122 5.36 9.07 -6.58
CA GLN A 122 5.49 7.80 -5.87
C GLN A 122 6.39 7.92 -4.63
N LYS A 123 7.44 8.75 -4.70
CA LYS A 123 8.36 8.96 -3.57
C LYS A 123 7.67 9.68 -2.41
N THR A 124 6.85 10.70 -2.71
CA THR A 124 6.10 11.45 -1.70
C THR A 124 5.02 10.58 -1.05
N TYR A 125 4.34 9.74 -1.82
CA TYR A 125 3.38 8.76 -1.29
C TYR A 125 4.03 7.75 -0.34
N VAL A 126 5.23 7.28 -0.68
CA VAL A 126 6.00 6.36 0.18
C VAL A 126 6.50 7.07 1.44
N GLN A 127 6.95 8.32 1.34
CA GLN A 127 7.44 9.08 2.49
C GLN A 127 6.33 9.39 3.50
N GLN A 128 5.20 9.95 3.05
CA GLN A 128 4.03 10.19 3.92
C GLN A 128 3.56 8.91 4.61
N SER A 129 3.66 7.79 3.89
CA SER A 129 3.30 6.47 4.40
C SER A 129 4.23 5.94 5.51
N VAL A 130 5.46 6.43 5.58
CA VAL A 130 6.45 6.12 6.62
C VAL A 130 6.25 7.06 7.80
N ASP A 131 6.03 8.35 7.55
CA ASP A 131 5.81 9.36 8.59
C ASP A 131 4.53 9.05 9.41
N ASP A 132 3.45 8.60 8.74
CA ASP A 132 2.21 8.13 9.40
C ASP A 132 2.43 6.88 10.30
N ASP A 133 3.52 6.11 10.10
CA ASP A 133 3.88 4.91 10.88
C ASP A 133 4.78 5.25 12.10
N GLU A 134 5.39 6.44 12.15
CA GLU A 134 6.25 6.90 13.27
C GLU A 134 5.49 7.68 14.35
N ILE A 135 4.27 8.13 14.06
CA ILE A 135 3.42 8.93 14.98
C ILE A 135 2.51 8.03 15.86
N VAL A 136 2.62 6.70 15.75
CA VAL A 136 1.81 5.71 16.50
C VAL A 136 2.66 4.80 17.38
#